data_AF-A0A0C5DR03-F1
#
_entry.id   AF-A0A0C5DR03-F1
#
_cell.length_a   1.000
_cell.length_b   1.000
_cell.length_c   1.000
_cell.angle_alpha   90.00
_cell.angle_beta   90.00
_cell.angle_gamma   90.00
#
_symmetry.space_group_name_H-M   'P 1'
#
loop_
_entity.id
_entity.type
_entity.pdbx_description
1 polymer ?
#
loop_
_entity_poly.entity_id
_entity_poly.type
_entity_poly.pdbx_seq_one_letter_code
_entity_poly.pdbx_strand_id
1 'polypeptide(L)'
;IVALLLGLSSISVPWDTLFLSVLLYIVVPLVVANIIRGLLLRGEHGYARLAALIRALHPFSLLALLTTLVLLFGFQGEQIIAQPLVILLLAVPILVQVFFNSGLAYLLNRAVRSPHCVAGPSALIGASNFFELAVA
;
A
#
# COMPACT_ATOMS: atom_id res chain seq x y z
N ILE A 1 1.53 -12.41 17.05
CA ILE A 1 3.01 -12.36 16.99
C ILE A 1 3.52 -10.97 17.37
N VAL A 2 3.10 -9.86 16.75
CA VAL A 2 3.47 -8.48 17.18
C VAL A 2 3.05 -8.19 18.63
N ALA A 3 1.80 -8.48 19.02
CA ALA A 3 1.36 -8.35 20.41
C ALA A 3 2.09 -9.28 21.41
N LEU A 4 2.65 -10.40 20.94
CA LEU A 4 3.40 -11.36 21.75
C LEU A 4 4.87 -10.91 21.93
N LEU A 5 5.44 -10.24 20.92
CA LEU A 5 6.82 -9.73 20.94
C LEU A 5 6.94 -8.36 21.63
N LEU A 6 5.86 -7.57 21.68
CA LEU A 6 5.80 -6.28 22.37
C LEU A 6 5.69 -6.40 23.89
N GLY A 7 5.23 -7.54 24.41
CA GLY A 7 5.28 -7.84 25.84
C GLY A 7 6.70 -7.97 26.39
N LEU A 8 7.71 -8.14 25.52
CA LEU A 8 9.12 -8.30 25.89
C LEU A 8 9.96 -7.03 25.73
N SER A 9 9.46 -5.99 25.05
CA SER A 9 10.25 -4.80 24.68
C SER A 9 9.79 -3.48 25.29
N SER A 10 8.78 -3.46 26.16
CA SER A 10 8.33 -2.26 26.90
C SER A 10 8.00 -1.02 26.03
N ILE A 11 7.75 -1.22 24.74
CA ILE A 11 7.32 -0.15 23.84
C ILE A 11 5.80 -0.05 23.94
N SER A 12 5.30 1.04 24.55
CA SER A 12 3.87 1.30 24.61
C SER A 12 3.35 1.57 23.20
N VAL A 13 2.55 0.65 22.67
CA VAL A 13 1.83 0.89 21.41
C VAL A 13 0.68 1.85 21.69
N PRO A 14 0.62 3.03 21.04
CA PRO A 14 -0.46 3.97 21.24
C PRO A 14 -1.71 3.50 20.46
N TRP A 15 -2.46 2.59 21.07
CA TRP A 15 -3.65 1.97 20.45
C TRP A 15 -4.71 2.98 20.03
N ASP A 16 -4.88 4.05 20.80
CA ASP A 16 -5.83 5.12 20.49
C ASP A 16 -5.47 5.84 19.19
N THR A 17 -4.19 6.15 18.99
CA THR A 17 -3.72 6.83 17.77
C THR A 17 -3.77 5.88 16.58
N LEU A 18 -3.40 4.60 16.75
CA LEU A 18 -3.52 3.61 15.67
C LEU A 18 -4.97 3.44 15.22
N PHE A 19 -5.91 3.34 16.15
CA PHE A 19 -7.33 3.22 15.83
C PHE A 19 -7.85 4.47 15.12
N LEU A 20 -7.49 5.66 15.61
CA LEU A 20 -7.85 6.92 14.98
C LEU A 20 -7.28 7.02 13.56
N SER A 21 -6.01 6.67 13.36
CA SER A 21 -5.36 6.68 12.05
C SER A 21 -6.03 5.71 11.08
N VAL A 22 -6.35 4.48 11.49
CA VAL A 22 -7.07 3.51 10.64
C VAL A 22 -8.45 4.05 10.27
N LEU A 23 -9.17 4.64 11.21
CA LEU A 23 -10.49 5.21 10.95
C LEU A 23 -10.41 6.36 9.94
N LEU A 24 -9.48 7.30 10.14
CA LEU A 24 -9.35 8.49 9.31
C LEU A 24 -8.74 8.21 7.94
N TYR A 25 -7.68 7.40 7.86
CA TYR A 25 -6.96 7.17 6.59
C TYR A 25 -7.54 6.02 5.75
N ILE A 26 -8.28 5.07 6.35
CA ILE A 26 -8.82 3.92 5.63
C ILE A 26 -10.35 3.95 5.61
N VAL A 27 -10.99 3.99 6.79
CA VAL A 27 -12.45 3.80 6.88
C VAL A 27 -13.22 4.97 6.26
N VAL A 28 -12.87 6.20 6.61
CA VAL A 28 -13.57 7.40 6.11
C VAL A 28 -13.47 7.50 4.57
N PRO A 29 -12.28 7.42 3.93
CA PRO A 29 -12.18 7.43 2.47
C PRO A 29 -12.94 6.29 1.80
N LEU A 30 -12.91 5.09 2.39
CA LEU A 30 -13.63 3.93 1.85
C LEU A 30 -15.16 4.14 1.87
N VAL A 31 -15.70 4.68 2.97
CA VAL A 31 -17.13 5.00 3.10
C VAL A 31 -17.52 6.06 2.07
N VAL A 32 -16.75 7.15 1.96
CA VAL A 32 -17.00 8.22 0.99
C VAL A 32 -16.96 7.66 -0.45
N ALA A 33 -15.96 6.87 -0.79
CA ALA A 33 -15.83 6.25 -2.10
C ALA A 33 -17.02 5.33 -2.42
N ASN A 34 -17.49 4.55 -1.44
CA ASN A 34 -18.62 3.65 -1.64
C ASN A 34 -19.95 4.40 -1.82
N ILE A 35 -20.16 5.50 -1.09
CA ILE A 35 -21.33 6.38 -1.27
C ILE A 35 -21.31 7.00 -2.68
N ILE A 36 -20.18 7.58 -3.10
CA ILE A 36 -20.03 8.18 -4.43
C ILE A 36 -20.28 7.13 -5.53
N ARG A 37 -19.69 5.94 -5.39
CA ARG A 37 -19.92 4.82 -6.31
C ARG A 37 -21.39 4.44 -6.39
N GLY A 38 -22.07 4.31 -5.24
CA GLY A 38 -23.48 3.98 -5.18
C GLY A 38 -24.37 5.03 -5.85
N LEU A 39 -24.04 6.32 -5.73
CA LEU A 39 -24.76 7.41 -6.40
C LEU A 39 -24.53 7.43 -7.92
N LEU A 40 -23.29 7.19 -8.36
CA LEU A 40 -22.93 7.23 -9.78
C LEU A 40 -23.50 6.04 -10.57
N LEU A 41 -23.59 4.87 -9.93
CA LEU A 41 -24.16 3.67 -10.56
C LEU A 41 -25.69 3.73 -10.73
N ARG A 42 -26.37 4.73 -10.17
CA ARG A 42 -27.81 4.93 -10.37
C ARG A 42 -28.08 5.48 -11.79
N GLY A 43 -28.86 4.73 -12.55
CA GLY A 43 -29.31 5.08 -13.91
C GLY A 43 -28.60 4.30 -15.03
N GLU A 44 -29.13 4.40 -16.25
CA GLU A 44 -28.72 3.57 -17.40
C GLU A 44 -27.24 3.74 -17.80
N HIS A 45 -26.63 4.89 -17.51
CA HIS A 45 -25.23 5.19 -17.86
C HIS A 45 -24.28 5.18 -16.65
N GLY A 46 -24.65 4.54 -15.55
CA GLY A 46 -23.87 4.61 -14.30
C GLY A 46 -22.42 4.13 -14.42
N TYR A 47 -22.19 3.05 -15.17
CA TYR A 47 -20.83 2.56 -15.43
C TYR A 47 -19.97 3.53 -16.24
N ALA A 48 -20.56 4.21 -17.23
CA ALA A 48 -19.84 5.20 -18.04
C ALA A 48 -19.42 6.42 -17.20
N ARG A 49 -20.31 6.89 -16.31
CA ARG A 49 -20.01 7.98 -15.36
C ARG A 49 -18.91 7.60 -14.38
N LEU A 50 -18.97 6.39 -13.81
CA LEU A 50 -17.92 5.89 -12.94
C LEU A 50 -16.57 5.80 -13.67
N ALA A 51 -16.55 5.27 -14.89
CA ALA A 51 -15.33 5.19 -15.69
C ALA A 51 -14.77 6.57 -16.07
N ALA A 52 -15.63 7.58 -16.27
CA ALA A 52 -15.21 8.96 -16.47
C ALA A 52 -14.59 9.56 -15.20
N LEU A 53 -15.21 9.35 -14.03
CA LEU A 53 -14.68 9.82 -12.75
C LEU A 53 -13.32 9.18 -12.43
N ILE A 54 -13.19 7.86 -12.60
CA ILE A 54 -11.92 7.15 -12.35
C ILE A 54 -10.82 7.72 -13.26
N ARG A 55 -11.12 7.96 -14.55
CA ARG A 55 -10.17 8.58 -15.48
C ARG A 55 -9.76 9.99 -15.06
N ALA A 56 -10.69 10.77 -14.52
CA ALA A 56 -10.41 12.12 -14.03
C ALA A 56 -9.57 12.12 -12.74
N LEU A 57 -9.78 11.15 -11.84
CA LEU A 57 -9.06 11.03 -10.55
C LEU A 57 -7.67 10.40 -10.68
N HIS A 58 -7.46 9.55 -11.68
CA HIS A 58 -6.18 8.87 -11.91
C HIS A 58 -4.94 9.80 -11.91
N PRO A 59 -4.91 10.93 -12.65
CA PRO A 59 -3.76 11.83 -12.61
C PRO A 59 -3.54 12.46 -11.23
N PHE A 60 -4.59 12.74 -10.45
CA PHE A 60 -4.46 13.27 -9.09
C PHE A 60 -3.85 12.25 -8.14
N SER A 61 -4.24 10.98 -8.27
CA SER A 61 -3.62 9.90 -7.48
C SER A 61 -2.13 9.75 -7.79
N LEU A 62 -1.77 9.77 -9.07
CA LEU A 62 -0.36 9.72 -9.48
C LEU A 62 0.42 10.94 -8.99
N LEU A 63 -0.16 12.14 -9.09
CA LEU A 63 0.46 13.35 -8.55
C LEU A 63 0.67 13.24 -7.04
N ALA A 64 -0.33 12.80 -6.28
CA ALA A 64 -0.21 12.63 -4.83
C ALA A 64 0.90 11.63 -4.45
N LEU A 65 0.92 10.45 -5.10
CA LEU A 65 1.97 9.43 -4.94
C LEU A 65 3.37 10.02 -5.19
N LEU A 66 3.54 10.70 -6.33
CA LEU A 66 4.82 11.28 -6.71
C LEU A 66 5.23 12.44 -5.80
N THR A 67 4.29 13.30 -5.41
CA THR A 67 4.55 14.39 -4.47
C THR A 67 5.01 13.84 -3.13
N THR A 68 4.35 12.81 -2.59
CA THR A 68 4.77 12.15 -1.34
C THR A 68 6.18 11.59 -1.45
N LEU A 69 6.50 10.92 -2.57
CA LEU A 69 7.84 10.40 -2.82
C LEU A 69 8.87 11.54 -2.86
N VAL A 70 8.63 12.58 -3.64
CA VAL A 70 9.55 13.72 -3.76
C VAL A 70 9.75 14.42 -2.40
N LEU A 71 8.69 14.61 -1.62
CA LEU A 71 8.80 15.23 -0.29
C LEU A 71 9.56 14.35 0.69
N LEU A 72 9.31 13.04 0.71
CA LEU A 72 10.04 12.12 1.59
C LEU A 72 11.53 12.10 1.28
N PHE A 73 11.90 11.94 0.00
CA PHE A 73 13.30 11.93 -0.41
C PHE A 73 13.95 13.31 -0.28
N GLY A 74 13.19 14.39 -0.50
CA GLY A 74 13.66 15.76 -0.34
C GLY A 74 13.99 16.09 1.12
N PHE A 75 13.11 15.72 2.06
CA PHE A 75 13.33 15.96 3.48
C PHE A 75 14.37 15.03 4.11
N GLN A 76 14.56 13.82 3.55
CA GLN A 76 15.55 12.84 4.05
C GLN A 76 16.87 12.87 3.25
N GLY A 77 17.05 13.81 2.32
CA GLY A 77 18.16 13.84 1.35
C GLY A 77 19.56 13.84 1.97
N GLU A 78 19.80 14.66 3.01
CA GLU A 78 21.11 14.70 3.68
C GLU A 78 21.45 13.36 4.36
N GLN A 79 20.47 12.72 5.01
CA GLN A 79 20.69 11.41 5.63
C GLN A 79 20.96 10.32 4.60
N ILE A 80 20.32 10.41 3.42
CA ILE A 80 20.54 9.49 2.31
C ILE A 80 22.00 9.52 1.84
N ILE A 81 22.59 10.73 1.75
CA ILE A 81 23.98 10.89 1.33
C ILE A 81 24.94 10.51 2.46
N ALA A 82 24.59 10.82 3.72
CA ALA A 82 25.45 10.57 4.87
C ALA A 82 25.55 9.09 5.26
N GLN A 83 24.52 8.27 5.00
CA GLN A 83 24.42 6.89 5.48
C GLN A 83 24.08 5.85 4.39
N PRO A 84 24.86 5.76 3.29
CA PRO A 84 24.55 4.86 2.18
C PRO A 84 24.62 3.37 2.58
N LEU A 85 25.51 3.01 3.50
CA LEU A 85 25.65 1.63 3.98
C LEU A 85 24.41 1.17 4.75
N VAL A 86 23.81 2.06 5.55
CA VAL A 86 22.59 1.76 6.32
C VAL A 86 21.42 1.53 5.38
N ILE A 87 21.28 2.36 4.36
CA ILE A 87 20.25 2.18 3.32
C ILE A 87 20.42 0.85 2.62
N LEU A 88 21.65 0.47 2.23
CA LEU A 88 21.90 -0.81 1.59
C LEU A 88 21.55 -1.98 2.52
N LEU A 89 21.93 -1.88 3.80
CA LEU A 89 21.65 -2.89 4.81
C LEU A 89 20.15 -3.07 5.06
N LEU A 90 19.33 -2.02 4.93
CA LEU A 90 17.88 -2.09 5.01
C LEU A 90 17.25 -2.56 3.69
N ALA A 91 17.72 -2.05 2.56
CA ALA A 91 17.16 -2.31 1.24
C ALA A 91 17.37 -3.76 0.80
N VAL A 92 18.54 -4.36 1.06
CA VAL A 92 18.83 -5.75 0.65
C VAL A 92 17.85 -6.76 1.28
N PRO A 93 17.62 -6.78 2.61
CA PRO A 93 16.61 -7.63 3.23
C PRO A 93 15.20 -7.39 2.68
N ILE A 94 14.81 -6.13 2.45
CA ILE A 94 13.50 -5.78 1.89
C ILE A 94 13.35 -6.34 0.48
N LEU A 95 14.37 -6.17 -0.38
CA LEU A 95 14.37 -6.71 -1.74
C LEU A 95 14.25 -8.24 -1.73
N VAL A 96 15.05 -8.92 -0.90
CA VAL A 96 14.98 -10.38 -0.76
C VAL A 96 13.59 -10.82 -0.29
N GLN A 97 13.02 -10.14 0.71
CA GLN A 97 11.68 -10.43 1.20
C GLN A 97 10.61 -10.25 0.11
N VAL A 98 10.69 -9.18 -0.67
CA VAL A 98 9.74 -8.90 -1.77
C VAL A 98 9.81 -9.97 -2.85
N PHE A 99 11.02 -10.34 -3.31
CA PHE A 99 11.19 -11.40 -4.30
C PHE A 99 10.76 -12.77 -3.77
N PHE A 100 11.05 -13.05 -2.51
CA PHE A 100 10.64 -14.30 -1.86
C PHE A 100 9.12 -14.40 -1.76
N ASN A 101 8.44 -13.37 -1.24
CA ASN A 101 6.98 -13.37 -1.10
C ASN A 101 6.28 -13.43 -2.47
N SER A 102 6.76 -12.66 -3.46
CA SER A 102 6.24 -12.69 -4.83
C SER A 102 6.41 -14.06 -5.47
N GLY A 103 7.62 -14.64 -5.37
CA GLY A 103 7.92 -15.97 -5.90
C GLY A 103 7.10 -17.05 -5.23
N LEU A 104 6.97 -17.01 -3.89
CA LEU A 104 6.15 -17.94 -3.13
C LEU A 104 4.67 -17.83 -3.55
N ALA A 105 4.12 -16.61 -3.63
CA ALA A 105 2.74 -16.39 -4.07
C ALA A 105 2.51 -16.92 -5.49
N TYR A 106 3.45 -16.71 -6.41
CA TYR A 106 3.37 -17.25 -7.77
C TYR A 106 3.42 -18.79 -7.80
N LEU A 107 4.36 -19.39 -7.05
CA LEU A 107 4.52 -20.84 -6.97
C LEU A 107 3.30 -21.51 -6.34
N LEU A 108 2.71 -20.92 -5.31
CA LEU A 108 1.46 -21.40 -4.69
C LEU A 108 0.30 -21.34 -5.69
N ASN A 109 0.16 -20.24 -6.44
CA ASN A 109 -0.84 -20.14 -7.51
C ASN A 109 -0.63 -21.21 -8.58
N ARG A 110 0.61 -21.52 -8.94
CA ARG A 110 0.94 -22.60 -9.88
C ARG A 110 0.60 -23.98 -9.30
N ALA A 111 0.85 -24.21 -8.00
CA ALA A 111 0.55 -25.47 -7.32
C ALA A 111 -0.95 -25.76 -7.31
N VAL A 112 -1.80 -24.73 -7.12
CA VAL A 112 -3.26 -24.85 -7.20
C VAL A 112 -3.81 -24.76 -8.63
N ARG A 113 -2.94 -24.74 -9.65
CA ARG A 113 -3.28 -24.62 -11.08
C ARG A 113 -4.12 -23.39 -11.43
N SER A 114 -3.89 -22.29 -10.72
CA SER A 114 -4.54 -21.01 -10.99
C SER A 114 -4.15 -20.49 -12.38
N PRO A 115 -5.09 -19.92 -13.16
CA PRO A 115 -4.79 -19.28 -14.43
C PRO A 115 -3.69 -18.22 -14.29
N HIS A 116 -2.83 -18.09 -15.30
CA HIS A 116 -1.74 -17.09 -15.25
C HIS A 116 -2.26 -15.65 -15.10
N CYS A 117 -3.45 -15.36 -15.62
CA CYS A 117 -4.14 -14.07 -15.46
C CYS A 117 -4.56 -13.76 -14.01
N VAL A 118 -4.53 -14.73 -13.10
CA VAL A 118 -4.75 -14.56 -11.66
C VAL A 118 -3.44 -14.67 -10.88
N ALA A 119 -2.56 -15.58 -11.30
CA ALA A 119 -1.26 -15.81 -10.66
C ALA A 119 -0.35 -14.56 -10.71
N GLY A 120 -0.34 -13.83 -11.82
CA GLY A 120 0.45 -12.60 -11.97
C GLY A 120 0.03 -11.49 -10.99
N PRO A 121 -1.24 -11.05 -11.00
CA PRO A 121 -1.74 -10.07 -10.03
C PRO A 121 -1.58 -10.53 -8.57
N SER A 122 -1.81 -11.81 -8.29
CA SER A 122 -1.65 -12.36 -6.94
C SER A 122 -0.20 -12.31 -6.44
N ALA A 123 0.78 -12.55 -7.31
CA ALA A 123 2.20 -12.42 -6.97
C ALA A 123 2.56 -10.96 -6.64
N LEU A 124 2.04 -9.99 -7.40
CA LEU A 124 2.24 -8.56 -7.13
C LEU A 124 1.59 -8.11 -5.82
N ILE A 125 0.44 -8.69 -5.45
CA ILE A 125 -0.18 -8.44 -4.14
C ILE A 125 0.70 -9.00 -3.01
N GLY A 126 1.24 -10.22 -3.16
CA GLY A 126 2.18 -10.79 -2.19
C GLY A 126 3.49 -10.00 -2.06
N ALA A 127 3.89 -9.29 -3.11
CA ALA A 127 5.07 -8.42 -3.15
C ALA A 127 4.81 -7.01 -2.59
N SER A 128 3.57 -6.54 -2.63
CA SER A 128 3.24 -5.13 -2.35
C SER A 128 3.26 -4.84 -0.86
N ASN A 129 4.03 -3.80 -0.52
CA ASN A 129 3.96 -3.14 0.78
C ASN A 129 3.43 -1.73 0.54
N PHE A 130 2.45 -1.27 1.31
CA PHE A 130 1.93 0.09 1.22
C PHE A 130 2.94 1.07 1.83
N PHE A 131 3.97 1.41 1.06
CA PHE A 131 4.98 2.41 1.44
C PHE A 131 4.34 3.72 1.91
N GLU A 132 3.26 4.17 1.26
CA GLU A 132 2.52 5.38 1.67
C GLU A 132 1.94 5.29 3.09
N LEU A 133 1.46 4.12 3.50
CA LEU A 133 0.95 3.88 4.87
C LEU A 133 2.06 3.60 5.88
N ALA A 134 3.24 3.20 5.44
CA ALA A 134 4.39 2.98 6.32
C ALA A 134 5.09 4.29 6.70
N VAL A 135 4.85 5.35 5.91
CA VAL A 135 5.42 6.69 6.10
C VAL A 135 4.47 7.62 6.88
N ALA A 136 3.16 7.38 6.76
CA ALA A 136 2.10 8.13 7.46
C ALA A 136 1.93 7.66 8.91
#